data_AF-A0A0B4VIA4-F1
#
_entry.id   AF-A0A0B4VIA4-F1
#
_cell.length_a   1.000
_cell.length_b   1.000
_cell.length_c   1.000
_cell.angle_alpha   90.00
_cell.angle_beta   90.00
_cell.angle_gamma   90.00
#
_symmetry.space_group_name_H-M   'P 1'
#
loop_
_entity.id
_entity.type
_entity.pdbx_description
1 polymer ?
#
loop_
_entity_poly.entity_id
_entity_poly.type
_entity_poly.pdbx_seq_one_letter_code
_entity_poly.pdbx_strand_id
1 'polypeptide(L)'
;NHIKAMFQNDYQLEGAAHADELTYMFEASFFTTEEMDTDSQEYKIRKAMCRMWTNFAKCGNPTPDEDQLDILWQPVEKIDPDQEKYNIRALDLNEPSKMVDHPFEKRVNFWKRLFEKYGGNYLLHRALQ
;
A
#
# COMPACT_ATOMS: atom_id res chain seq x y z
N ASN A 1 11.61 -5.87 -9.64
CA ASN A 1 10.88 -4.80 -10.33
C ASN A 1 11.48 -4.66 -11.73
N HIS A 2 10.73 -5.12 -12.74
CA HIS A 2 11.09 -5.13 -14.16
C HIS A 2 11.65 -3.79 -14.66
N ILE A 3 11.05 -2.67 -14.25
CA ILE A 3 11.46 -1.33 -14.71
C ILE A 3 12.80 -0.93 -14.12
N LYS A 4 13.03 -1.23 -12.83
CA LYS A 4 14.32 -0.96 -12.20
C LYS A 4 15.44 -1.73 -12.89
N ALA A 5 15.20 -2.97 -13.31
CA ALA A 5 16.15 -3.74 -14.08
C ALA A 5 16.44 -3.12 -15.47
N MET A 6 15.48 -2.41 -16.07
CA MET A 6 15.63 -1.77 -17.38
C MET A 6 16.46 -0.48 -17.33
N PHE A 7 16.34 0.33 -16.27
CA PHE A 7 16.98 1.65 -16.19
C PHE A 7 18.24 1.70 -15.29
N GLN A 8 18.53 0.65 -14.54
CA GLN A 8 19.70 0.62 -13.64
C GLN A 8 20.92 -0.02 -14.31
N ASN A 9 21.86 0.81 -14.78
CA ASN A 9 23.28 0.45 -14.89
C ASN A 9 23.88 0.39 -13.48
N ASP A 10 24.81 -0.55 -13.19
CA ASP A 10 25.70 -0.80 -12.02
C ASP A 10 25.24 -0.47 -10.57
N TYR A 11 24.25 0.39 -10.35
CA TYR A 11 23.65 0.78 -9.10
C TYR A 11 22.24 0.22 -9.00
N GLN A 12 22.11 -0.93 -8.36
CA GLN A 12 20.82 -1.53 -8.04
C GLN A 12 20.17 -0.75 -6.89
N LEU A 13 19.16 0.08 -7.18
CA LEU A 13 18.37 0.74 -6.13
C LEU A 13 17.30 -0.21 -5.62
N GLU A 14 17.48 -0.67 -4.40
CA GLU A 14 16.55 -1.59 -3.73
C GLU A 14 15.30 -0.89 -3.18
N GLY A 15 14.25 -1.68 -2.95
CA GLY A 15 12.98 -1.24 -2.37
C GLY A 15 11.97 -0.71 -3.38
N ALA A 16 10.81 -0.26 -2.89
CA ALA A 16 9.78 0.41 -3.68
C ALA A 16 9.91 1.93 -3.49
N ALA A 17 9.98 2.66 -4.60
CA ALA A 17 10.02 4.12 -4.64
C ALA A 17 8.63 4.70 -4.88
N HIS A 18 8.48 6.01 -4.70
CA HIS A 18 7.24 6.69 -5.03
C HIS A 18 6.92 6.53 -6.52
N ALA A 19 5.66 6.25 -6.85
CA ALA A 19 5.14 6.02 -8.19
C ALA A 19 5.55 4.70 -8.87
N ASP A 20 6.34 3.83 -8.21
CA ASP A 20 6.64 2.49 -8.72
C ASP A 20 5.36 1.65 -8.89
N GLU A 21 4.29 1.95 -8.16
CA GLU A 21 3.01 1.23 -8.22
C GLU A 21 2.24 1.48 -9.53
N LEU A 22 2.48 2.61 -10.20
CA LEU A 22 1.71 3.01 -11.40
C LEU A 22 1.88 2.00 -12.53
N THR A 23 3.04 1.38 -12.62
CA THR A 23 3.38 0.42 -13.68
C THR A 23 2.81 -0.96 -13.43
N TYR A 24 2.23 -1.19 -12.26
CA TYR A 24 1.38 -2.34 -11.97
C TYR A 24 -0.11 -2.05 -12.23
N MET A 25 -0.49 -0.82 -12.54
CA MET A 25 -1.88 -0.42 -12.78
C MET A 25 -2.14 -0.01 -14.23
N PHE A 26 -1.18 0.65 -14.86
CA PHE A 26 -1.30 1.21 -16.20
C PHE A 26 -0.23 0.61 -17.10
N GLU A 27 -0.58 0.43 -18.38
CA GLU A 27 0.41 0.15 -19.41
C GLU A 27 1.17 1.44 -19.71
N ALA A 28 2.48 1.33 -19.87
CA ALA A 28 3.34 2.44 -20.20
C ALA A 28 4.40 1.96 -21.18
N SER A 29 4.24 2.34 -22.45
CA SER A 29 5.12 1.94 -23.55
C SER A 29 6.57 2.37 -23.33
N PHE A 30 6.81 3.46 -22.60
CA PHE A 30 8.16 3.89 -22.23
C PHE A 30 8.86 2.91 -21.28
N PHE A 31 8.09 2.11 -20.54
CA PHE A 31 8.56 1.16 -19.54
C PHE A 31 8.43 -0.31 -20.00
N THR A 32 8.12 -0.54 -21.28
CA THR A 32 7.97 -1.88 -21.90
C THR A 32 7.14 -2.85 -21.06
N THR A 33 6.11 -2.35 -20.37
CA THR A 33 5.26 -3.14 -19.48
C THR A 33 4.52 -4.28 -20.19
N GLU A 34 4.35 -4.14 -21.51
CA GLU A 34 3.79 -5.12 -22.44
C GLU A 34 4.71 -6.33 -22.67
N GLU A 35 6.02 -6.18 -22.46
CA GLU A 35 7.03 -7.23 -22.63
C GLU A 35 7.28 -8.02 -21.33
N MET A 36 6.53 -7.72 -20.27
CA MET A 36 6.69 -8.37 -18.97
C MET A 36 6.28 -9.84 -19.06
N ASP A 37 7.17 -10.73 -18.59
CA ASP A 37 6.93 -12.17 -18.52
C ASP A 37 5.66 -12.46 -17.71
N THR A 38 4.71 -13.18 -18.30
CA THR A 38 3.42 -13.48 -17.69
C THR A 38 3.50 -14.43 -16.49
N ASP A 39 4.59 -15.16 -16.36
CA ASP A 39 4.86 -16.05 -15.23
C ASP A 39 5.62 -15.34 -14.10
N SER A 40 6.10 -14.11 -14.34
CA SER A 40 6.82 -13.30 -13.37
C SER A 40 5.96 -12.89 -12.17
N GLN A 41 6.63 -12.62 -11.05
CA GLN A 41 5.96 -12.12 -9.86
C GLN A 41 5.36 -10.73 -10.09
N GLU A 42 6.05 -9.88 -10.84
CA GLU A 42 5.54 -8.55 -11.20
C GLU A 42 4.23 -8.63 -11.98
N TYR A 43 4.10 -9.58 -12.91
CA TYR A 43 2.86 -9.78 -13.66
C TYR A 43 1.72 -10.29 -12.77
N LYS A 44 2.01 -11.17 -11.81
CA LYS A 44 1.03 -11.62 -10.81
C LYS A 44 0.54 -10.46 -9.93
N ILE A 45 1.45 -9.61 -9.44
CA ILE A 45 1.09 -8.41 -8.66
C ILE A 45 0.27 -7.44 -9.51
N ARG A 46 0.65 -7.20 -10.78
CA ARG A 46 -0.11 -6.37 -11.71
C ARG A 46 -1.55 -6.86 -11.87
N LYS A 47 -1.75 -8.16 -12.12
CA LYS A 47 -3.09 -8.76 -12.20
C LYS A 47 -3.89 -8.59 -10.90
N ALA A 48 -3.26 -8.84 -9.75
CA ALA A 48 -3.89 -8.70 -8.45
C ALA A 48 -4.31 -7.25 -8.17
N MET A 49 -3.43 -6.28 -8.42
CA MET A 49 -3.72 -4.84 -8.23
C MET A 49 -4.89 -4.38 -9.11
N CYS A 50 -4.85 -4.66 -10.41
CA CYS A 50 -5.95 -4.31 -11.32
C CYS A 50 -7.28 -4.95 -10.88
N ARG A 51 -7.26 -6.20 -10.44
CA ARG A 51 -8.46 -6.89 -9.94
C ARG A 51 -8.98 -6.26 -8.64
N MET A 52 -8.13 -6.03 -7.66
CA MET A 52 -8.50 -5.39 -6.39
C MET A 52 -9.11 -4.00 -6.59
N TRP A 53 -8.50 -3.15 -7.43
CA TRP A 53 -9.03 -1.82 -7.72
C TRP A 53 -10.38 -1.88 -8.46
N THR A 54 -10.53 -2.78 -9.43
CA THR A 54 -11.79 -2.92 -10.16
C THR A 54 -12.91 -3.51 -9.31
N ASN A 55 -12.60 -4.42 -8.39
CA ASN A 55 -13.58 -4.92 -7.41
C ASN A 55 -14.01 -3.81 -6.46
N PHE A 56 -13.06 -3.06 -5.90
CA PHE A 56 -13.37 -1.94 -5.01
C PHE A 56 -14.30 -0.94 -5.70
N ALA A 57 -14.04 -0.60 -6.97
CA ALA A 57 -14.91 0.28 -7.76
C ALA A 57 -16.32 -0.30 -7.98
N LYS A 58 -16.47 -1.63 -8.10
CA LYS A 58 -17.76 -2.30 -8.34
C LYS A 58 -18.60 -2.48 -7.08
N CYS A 59 -17.98 -2.89 -5.97
CA CYS A 59 -18.70 -3.35 -4.78
C CYS A 59 -18.17 -2.78 -3.45
N GLY A 60 -17.15 -1.91 -3.47
CA GLY A 60 -16.55 -1.34 -2.26
C GLY A 60 -15.68 -2.31 -1.45
N ASN A 61 -15.47 -3.55 -1.93
CA ASN A 61 -14.56 -4.54 -1.34
C ASN A 61 -13.50 -4.94 -2.38
N PRO A 62 -12.19 -4.73 -2.14
CA PRO A 62 -11.14 -5.14 -3.07
C PRO A 62 -11.02 -6.65 -3.28
N THR A 63 -11.38 -7.45 -2.27
CA THR A 63 -11.26 -8.92 -2.28
C THR A 63 -12.58 -9.55 -1.79
N PRO A 64 -13.65 -9.52 -2.61
CA PRO A 64 -14.92 -10.16 -2.27
C PRO A 64 -14.80 -11.69 -2.33
N ASP A 65 -15.60 -12.41 -1.54
CA ASP A 65 -15.49 -13.87 -1.36
C ASP A 65 -15.63 -14.67 -2.66
N GLU A 66 -16.36 -14.14 -3.65
CA GLU A 66 -16.58 -14.78 -4.96
C GLU A 66 -15.41 -14.57 -5.94
N ASP A 67 -14.35 -13.86 -5.54
CA ASP A 67 -13.23 -13.57 -6.42
C ASP A 67 -12.15 -14.66 -6.43
N GLN A 68 -11.33 -14.66 -7.48
CA GLN A 68 -10.24 -15.62 -7.71
C GLN A 68 -8.92 -15.19 -7.05
N LEU A 69 -8.91 -14.11 -6.28
CA LEU A 69 -7.72 -13.67 -5.57
C LEU A 69 -7.55 -14.52 -4.31
N ASP A 70 -6.42 -15.22 -4.20
CA ASP A 70 -6.00 -15.91 -2.97
C ASP A 70 -5.41 -14.91 -1.96
N ILE A 71 -6.07 -13.77 -1.79
CA ILE A 71 -5.66 -12.65 -0.94
C ILE A 71 -6.91 -12.10 -0.27
N LEU A 72 -6.88 -11.96 1.06
CA LEU A 72 -7.93 -11.30 1.82
C LEU A 72 -7.44 -9.94 2.32
N TRP A 73 -7.95 -8.86 1.73
CA TRP A 73 -7.70 -7.50 2.20
C TRP A 73 -8.75 -7.09 3.24
N GLN A 74 -8.39 -7.17 4.51
CA GLN A 74 -9.29 -6.82 5.60
C GLN A 74 -9.45 -5.30 5.77
N PRO A 75 -10.66 -4.80 6.09
CA PRO A 75 -10.88 -3.39 6.35
C PRO A 75 -10.17 -2.92 7.63
N VAL A 76 -9.83 -1.64 7.64
CA VAL A 76 -9.33 -0.96 8.85
C VAL A 76 -10.49 -0.79 9.83
N GLU A 77 -10.22 -1.06 11.11
CA GLU A 77 -11.22 -0.88 12.17
C GLU A 77 -11.57 0.60 12.33
N LYS A 78 -12.81 0.89 12.70
CA LYS A 78 -13.20 2.26 13.04
C LYS A 78 -12.38 2.72 14.24
N ILE A 79 -11.69 3.84 14.08
CA ILE A 79 -10.96 4.48 15.17
C ILE A 79 -11.98 5.23 16.02
N ASP A 80 -12.02 4.92 17.31
CA ASP A 80 -12.77 5.69 18.30
C ASP A 80 -11.99 6.99 18.60
N PRO A 81 -12.55 8.18 18.32
CA PRO A 81 -11.88 9.46 18.59
C PRO A 81 -11.47 9.64 20.05
N ASP A 82 -12.19 9.00 20.97
CA ASP A 82 -11.94 9.10 22.41
C ASP A 82 -10.90 8.07 22.90
N GLN A 83 -10.41 7.20 22.01
CA GLN A 83 -9.35 6.24 22.31
C GLN A 83 -8.04 6.60 21.62
N GLU A 84 -6.96 6.67 22.39
CA GLU A 84 -5.60 6.88 21.86
C GLU A 84 -5.05 5.68 21.06
N LYS A 85 -5.76 4.55 21.06
CA LYS A 85 -5.35 3.34 20.34
C LYS A 85 -5.68 3.47 18.86
N TYR A 86 -4.65 3.39 18.03
CA TYR A 86 -4.76 3.28 16.58
C TYR A 86 -4.37 1.87 16.16
N ASN A 87 -5.26 1.16 15.47
CA ASN A 87 -4.97 -0.15 14.86
C ASN A 87 -4.91 0.01 13.35
N ILE A 88 -3.70 0.26 12.82
CA ILE A 88 -3.49 0.38 11.38
C ILE A 88 -3.04 -0.99 10.87
N ARG A 89 -3.85 -1.57 9.99
CA ARG A 89 -3.51 -2.78 9.25
C ARG A 89 -3.38 -2.43 7.77
N ALA A 90 -2.45 -3.07 7.10
CA ALA A 90 -2.24 -2.91 5.67
C ALA A 90 -2.07 -4.27 5.02
N LEU A 91 -2.40 -4.36 3.74
CA LEU A 91 -2.00 -5.48 2.90
C LEU A 91 -0.59 -5.21 2.39
N ASP A 92 0.37 -6.03 2.81
CA ASP A 92 1.71 -6.06 2.24
C ASP A 92 1.69 -6.90 0.95
N LEU A 93 1.99 -6.26 -0.19
CA LEU A 93 2.02 -6.88 -1.51
C LEU A 93 3.40 -7.47 -1.87
N ASN A 94 4.30 -7.61 -0.90
CA ASN A 94 5.49 -8.46 -1.03
C ASN A 94 5.10 -9.93 -1.30
N GLU A 95 6.10 -10.77 -1.56
CA GLU A 95 5.92 -12.22 -1.71
C GLU A 95 6.28 -12.95 -0.40
N PRO A 96 5.36 -13.72 0.20
CA PRO A 96 3.93 -13.81 -0.11
C PRO A 96 3.14 -12.58 0.38
N SER A 97 2.03 -12.28 -0.29
CA SER A 97 1.18 -11.15 0.11
C SER A 97 0.43 -11.49 1.39
N LYS A 98 0.38 -10.54 2.33
CA LYS A 98 -0.19 -10.80 3.67
C LYS A 98 -0.67 -9.52 4.36
N MET A 99 -1.63 -9.67 5.26
CA MET A 99 -1.97 -8.59 6.18
C MET A 99 -0.84 -8.37 7.18
N VAL A 100 -0.50 -7.10 7.43
CA VAL A 100 0.48 -6.67 8.43
C VAL A 100 -0.13 -5.67 9.39
N ASP A 101 0.19 -5.83 10.67
CA ASP A 101 -0.24 -4.94 11.75
C ASP A 101 0.82 -3.86 12.02
N HIS A 102 0.35 -2.63 12.22
CA HIS A 102 1.15 -1.45 12.54
C HIS A 102 2.40 -1.28 11.66
N PRO A 103 2.23 -1.22 10.31
CA PRO A 103 3.36 -0.96 9.43
C PRO A 103 4.03 0.37 9.82
N PHE A 104 5.36 0.35 9.94
CA PHE A 104 6.17 1.50 10.33
C PHE A 104 5.92 2.05 11.74
N GLU A 105 5.43 1.23 12.68
CA GLU A 105 5.13 1.62 14.08
C GLU A 105 6.21 2.51 14.72
N LYS A 106 7.49 2.13 14.62
CA LYS A 106 8.62 2.90 15.17
C LYS A 106 8.67 4.34 14.65
N ARG A 107 8.40 4.52 13.35
CA ARG A 107 8.40 5.83 12.68
C ARG A 107 7.18 6.65 13.08
N VAL A 108 6.02 6.02 13.12
CA VAL A 108 4.77 6.65 13.60
C VAL A 108 4.96 7.16 15.04
N ASN A 109 5.47 6.31 15.93
CA ASN A 109 5.72 6.65 17.32
C ASN A 109 6.79 7.74 17.49
N PHE A 110 7.81 7.78 16.63
CA PHE A 110 8.78 8.86 16.63
C PHE A 110 8.12 10.22 16.34
N TRP A 111 7.32 10.30 15.27
CA TRP A 111 6.65 11.54 14.90
C TRP A 111 5.58 11.96 15.91
N LYS A 112 4.83 10.99 16.48
CA LYS A 112 3.87 11.26 17.56
C LYS A 112 4.53 11.94 18.75
N ARG A 113 5.63 11.36 19.27
CA ARG A 113 6.37 11.95 20.41
C ARG A 113 6.94 13.32 20.09
N LEU A 114 7.44 13.52 18.87
CA LEU A 114 7.94 14.83 18.44
C LEU A 114 6.81 15.86 18.44
N PHE A 115 5.64 15.46 17.96
CA PHE A 115 4.46 16.32 17.92
C PHE A 115 3.89 16.60 19.31
N GLU A 116 3.79 15.62 20.20
CA GLU A 116 3.36 15.83 21.58
C GLU A 116 4.28 16.83 22.31
N LYS A 117 5.58 16.76 22.05
CA LYS A 117 6.57 17.62 22.71
C LYS A 117 6.64 19.03 22.15
N TYR A 118 6.47 19.20 20.84
CA TYR A 118 6.75 20.47 20.14
C TYR A 118 5.60 21.01 19.29
N GLY A 119 4.54 20.23 19.07
CA GLY A 119 3.43 20.53 18.17
C GLY A 119 2.32 21.40 18.79
N GLY A 120 2.50 21.91 20.01
CA GLY A 120 1.53 22.80 20.66
C GLY A 120 0.09 22.28 20.60
N ASN A 121 -0.87 23.14 20.28
CA ASN A 121 -2.30 22.82 20.23
C ASN A 121 -2.81 22.52 18.82
N TYR A 122 -1.94 22.25 17.83
CA TYR A 122 -2.35 22.14 16.42
C TYR A 122 -3.17 20.88 16.09
N LEU A 123 -3.06 19.81 16.88
CA LEU A 123 -3.88 18.60 16.73
C LEU A 123 -4.97 18.46 17.80
N LEU A 124 -5.08 19.40 18.74
CA LEU A 124 -6.24 19.43 19.62
C LEU A 124 -7.44 19.81 18.75
N HIS A 125 -8.32 18.85 18.52
CA HIS A 125 -9.62 19.11 17.94
C HIS A 125 -10.25 20.21 18.81
N ARG A 126 -10.37 21.43 18.28
CA ARG A 126 -11.19 22.46 18.90
C ARG A 126 -12.61 21.97 18.74
N ALA A 127 -13.07 21.11 19.66
CA ALA A 127 -14.49 20.97 19.90
C ALA A 127 -15.00 22.40 20.12
N LEU A 128 -15.89 22.82 19.24
CA LEU A 128 -16.55 24.10 19.31
C LEU A 128 -17.18 24.27 20.70
N GLN A 129 -17.18 25.52 21.15
CA GLN A 129 -17.68 26.08 22.42
C GLN A 129 -18.92 25.39 23.00
#